data_AF-A0A5K1DIL2-F1
#
_entry.id   AF-A0A5K1DIL2-F1
#
_cell.length_a   1.000
_cell.length_b   1.000
_cell.length_c   1.000
_cell.angle_alpha   90.00
_cell.angle_beta   90.00
_cell.angle_gamma   90.00
#
_symmetry.space_group_name_H-M   'P 1'
#
loop_
_entity.id
_entity.type
_entity.pdbx_description
1 polymer ?
#
loop_
_entity_poly.entity_id
_entity_poly.type
_entity_poly.pdbx_seq_one_letter_code
_entity_poly.pdbx_strand_id
1 'polypeptide(L)'
;TTETFEWLIKVFTEAMNMKHPKVVLIDSDSEIAIAVSIVWPETHHCLCLWHIFQNAAKNIRHVMNKKTGFKESFANCILKCEVVRYSNVCGHK
;
A
#
# COMPACT_ATOMS: atom_id res chain seq x y z
N THR A 1 -17.63 -0.22 -3.25
CA THR A 1 -17.42 1.16 -3.74
C THR A 1 -16.70 1.95 -2.67
N THR A 2 -16.20 3.15 -2.96
CA THR A 2 -15.56 4.03 -1.96
C THR A 2 -16.43 4.21 -0.71
N GLU A 3 -17.73 4.45 -0.89
CA GLU A 3 -18.71 4.61 0.21
C GLU A 3 -18.77 3.40 1.15
N THR A 4 -18.71 2.17 0.58
CA THR A 4 -18.68 0.93 1.38
C THR A 4 -17.43 0.87 2.26
N PHE A 5 -16.27 1.23 1.70
CA PHE A 5 -15.01 1.20 2.43
C PHE A 5 -14.95 2.31 3.47
N GLU A 6 -15.47 3.51 3.18
CA GLU A 6 -15.58 4.57 4.19
C GLU A 6 -16.41 4.13 5.38
N TRP A 7 -17.58 3.52 5.14
CA TRP A 7 -18.41 2.99 6.20
C TRP A 7 -17.66 1.95 7.03
N LEU A 8 -16.98 1.00 6.38
CA LEU A 8 -16.21 -0.04 7.06
C LEU A 8 -15.10 0.56 7.93
N ILE A 9 -14.34 1.53 7.41
CA ILE A 9 -13.24 2.18 8.12
C ILE A 9 -13.77 2.99 9.32
N LYS A 10 -14.92 3.67 9.16
CA LYS A 10 -15.60 4.37 10.26
C LYS A 10 -16.01 3.41 11.39
N VAL A 11 -16.67 2.31 11.05
CA VAL A 11 -17.06 1.27 12.02
C VAL A 11 -15.82 0.67 12.71
N PHE A 12 -14.76 0.41 11.95
CA PHE A 12 -13.50 -0.07 12.52
C PHE A 12 -12.90 0.93 13.51
N THR A 13 -12.95 2.23 13.19
CA THR A 13 -12.47 3.30 14.07
C THR A 13 -13.25 3.37 15.38
N GLU A 14 -14.58 3.24 15.31
CA GLU A 14 -15.45 3.19 16.49
C GLU A 14 -15.11 1.98 17.37
N ALA A 15 -14.92 0.81 16.77
CA ALA A 15 -14.51 -0.41 17.46
C ALA A 15 -13.12 -0.28 18.12
N MET A 16 -12.26 0.60 17.60
CA MET A 16 -10.92 0.88 18.13
C MET A 16 -10.89 2.09 19.07
N ASN A 17 -12.04 2.46 19.67
CA ASN A 17 -12.17 3.59 20.59
C ASN A 17 -11.71 4.92 19.96
N MET A 18 -12.11 5.18 18.72
CA MET A 18 -11.76 6.39 17.96
C MET A 18 -10.25 6.55 17.71
N LYS A 19 -9.46 5.49 17.88
CA LYS A 19 -8.04 5.50 17.55
C LYS A 19 -7.85 5.05 16.11
N HIS A 20 -7.05 5.79 15.36
CA HIS A 20 -6.64 5.42 14.02
C HIS A 20 -5.17 4.94 14.01
N PRO A 21 -4.82 4.03 13.09
CA PRO A 21 -3.44 3.65 12.88
C PRO A 21 -2.60 4.84 12.38
N LYS A 22 -1.27 4.74 12.52
CA LYS A 22 -0.33 5.69 11.88
C LYS A 22 0.01 5.29 10.45
N VAL A 23 -0.06 3.99 10.16
CA VAL A 23 0.27 3.41 8.86
C VAL A 23 -0.76 2.34 8.55
N VAL A 24 -1.27 2.36 7.32
CA VAL A 24 -2.19 1.36 6.79
C VAL A 24 -1.56 0.72 5.56
N LEU A 25 -1.53 -0.61 5.57
CA LEU A 25 -1.08 -1.39 4.42
C LEU A 25 -2.29 -1.75 3.57
N ILE A 26 -2.43 -1.12 2.41
CA ILE A 26 -3.50 -1.39 1.45
C ILE A 26 -2.94 -2.04 0.21
N ASP A 27 -3.78 -2.79 -0.49
CA ASP A 27 -3.47 -3.20 -1.85
C ASP A 27 -3.59 -1.98 -2.79
N SER A 28 -3.21 -2.12 -4.06
CA SER A 28 -3.28 -1.04 -5.06
C SER A 28 -4.71 -0.68 -5.51
N ASP A 29 -5.68 -0.74 -4.60
CA ASP A 29 -7.10 -0.45 -4.82
C ASP A 29 -7.36 1.05 -4.58
N SER A 30 -7.80 1.73 -5.64
CA SER A 30 -8.04 3.18 -5.63
C SER A 30 -9.17 3.58 -4.69
N GLU A 31 -10.23 2.78 -4.60
CA GLU A 31 -11.42 3.05 -3.81
C GLU A 31 -11.10 2.93 -2.31
N ILE A 32 -10.32 1.92 -1.92
CA ILE A 32 -9.83 1.79 -0.54
C ILE A 32 -8.87 2.94 -0.20
N ALA A 33 -7.97 3.30 -1.11
CA ALA A 33 -7.04 4.42 -0.91
C ALA A 33 -7.80 5.74 -0.68
N ILE A 34 -8.81 6.03 -1.50
CA ILE A 34 -9.65 7.22 -1.33
C ILE A 34 -10.39 7.16 0.01
N ALA A 35 -11.02 6.04 0.35
CA ALA A 35 -11.77 5.90 1.59
C ALA A 35 -10.90 6.10 2.85
N VAL A 36 -9.68 5.54 2.86
CA VAL A 36 -8.73 5.75 3.97
C VAL A 36 -8.30 7.22 4.04
N SER A 37 -8.11 7.90 2.90
CA SER A 37 -7.71 9.33 2.90
C SER A 37 -8.82 10.26 3.41
N ILE A 38 -10.08 9.86 3.25
CA ILE A 38 -11.25 10.59 3.75
C ILE A 38 -11.42 10.36 5.26
N VAL A 39 -11.29 9.12 5.73
CA VAL A 39 -11.57 8.77 7.14
C VAL A 39 -10.36 8.99 8.06
N TRP A 40 -9.15 8.74 7.56
CA TRP A 40 -7.88 8.87 8.30
C TRP A 40 -6.85 9.70 7.53
N PRO A 41 -7.06 11.02 7.37
CA PRO A 41 -6.19 11.88 6.55
C PRO A 41 -4.73 11.95 7.02
N GLU A 42 -4.47 11.68 8.31
CA GLU A 42 -3.12 11.67 8.90
C GLU A 42 -2.44 10.30 8.82
N THR A 43 -3.13 9.26 8.35
CA THR A 43 -2.54 7.92 8.23
C THR A 43 -1.69 7.83 6.97
N HIS A 44 -0.50 7.26 7.10
CA HIS A 44 0.33 6.96 5.93
C HIS A 44 -0.18 5.71 5.20
N HIS A 45 -0.39 5.86 3.91
CA HIS A 45 -0.82 4.77 3.05
C HIS A 45 0.40 4.08 2.47
N CYS A 46 0.50 2.79 2.74
CA CYS A 46 1.56 1.98 2.20
C CYS A 46 0.99 0.82 1.36
N LEU A 47 1.59 0.55 0.21
CA LEU A 47 1.36 -0.72 -0.49
C LEU A 47 1.80 -1.89 0.39
N CYS A 48 0.95 -2.91 0.45
CA CYS A 48 1.25 -4.14 1.15
C CYS A 48 2.37 -4.92 0.44
N LEU A 49 3.57 -4.90 1.00
CA LEU A 49 4.74 -5.61 0.46
C LEU A 49 4.45 -7.08 0.15
N TRP A 50 3.71 -7.74 1.04
CA TRP A 50 3.32 -9.13 0.87
C TRP A 50 2.52 -9.34 -0.42
N HIS A 51 1.52 -8.50 -0.68
CA HIS A 51 0.75 -8.56 -1.93
C HIS A 51 1.60 -8.26 -3.15
N ILE A 52 2.54 -7.30 -3.08
CA ILE A 52 3.48 -7.04 -4.18
C ILE A 52 4.31 -8.29 -4.49
N PHE A 53 4.89 -8.94 -3.48
CA PHE A 53 5.68 -10.16 -3.67
C PHE A 53 4.84 -11.32 -4.19
N GLN A 54 3.60 -11.48 -3.72
CA GLN A 54 2.68 -12.47 -4.26
C GLN A 54 2.35 -12.19 -5.73
N ASN A 55 2.07 -10.93 -6.08
CA ASN A 55 1.77 -10.52 -7.44
C ASN A 55 2.98 -10.76 -8.37
N ALA A 56 4.19 -10.45 -7.91
CA ALA A 56 5.43 -10.72 -8.62
C ALA A 56 5.67 -12.23 -8.81
N ALA A 57 5.43 -13.04 -7.76
CA ALA A 57 5.55 -14.48 -7.83
C ALA A 57 4.53 -15.12 -8.80
N LYS A 58 3.35 -14.51 -8.98
CA LYS A 58 2.32 -14.95 -9.93
C LYS A 58 2.67 -14.55 -11.38
N ASN A 59 2.99 -13.28 -11.61
CA ASN A 59 3.07 -12.73 -12.97
C ASN A 59 4.48 -12.77 -13.59
N ILE A 60 5.52 -12.62 -12.77
CA ILE A 60 6.92 -12.57 -13.25
C ILE A 60 7.78 -13.67 -12.61
N ARG A 61 7.17 -14.81 -12.28
CA ARG A 61 7.82 -15.97 -11.66
C ARG A 61 9.13 -16.39 -12.33
N HIS A 62 9.14 -16.37 -13.66
CA HIS A 62 10.29 -16.80 -14.45
C HIS A 62 11.49 -15.86 -14.25
N VAL A 63 11.27 -14.54 -14.13
CA VAL A 63 12.32 -13.56 -13.83
C VAL A 63 12.77 -13.73 -12.38
N MET A 64 11.81 -13.84 -11.45
CA MET A 64 12.07 -14.02 -10.03
C MET A 64 12.96 -15.24 -9.76
N ASN A 65 12.77 -16.34 -10.49
CA ASN A 65 13.48 -17.59 -10.22
C ASN A 65 14.74 -17.82 -11.08
N LYS A 66 14.82 -17.26 -12.28
CA LYS A 66 15.93 -17.54 -13.22
C LYS A 66 17.02 -16.47 -13.22
N LYS A 67 16.70 -15.23 -12.83
CA LYS A 67 17.67 -14.13 -12.87
C LYS A 67 18.34 -13.98 -11.51
N THR A 68 19.63 -14.31 -11.44
CA THR A 68 20.47 -14.11 -10.26
C THR A 68 20.45 -12.64 -9.82
N GLY A 69 20.35 -12.41 -8.52
CA GLY A 69 20.28 -11.06 -7.93
C GLY A 69 18.97 -10.29 -8.16
N PHE A 70 18.05 -10.75 -9.01
CA PHE A 70 16.81 -10.00 -9.28
C PHE A 70 15.92 -9.86 -8.05
N LYS A 71 15.74 -10.94 -7.27
CA LYS A 71 14.92 -10.88 -6.04
C LYS A 71 15.44 -9.83 -5.05
N GLU A 72 16.76 -9.75 -4.91
CA GLU A 72 17.42 -8.80 -4.01
C GLU A 72 17.27 -7.37 -4.52
N SER A 73 17.56 -7.11 -5.81
CA SER A 73 17.36 -5.80 -6.42
C SER A 73 15.89 -5.35 -6.39
N PHE A 74 14.96 -6.28 -6.59
CA PHE A 74 13.52 -6.03 -6.54
C PHE A 74 13.08 -5.67 -5.11
N ALA A 75 13.50 -6.43 -4.10
CA ALA A 75 13.22 -6.12 -2.70
C ALA A 75 13.83 -4.77 -2.28
N ASN A 76 15.08 -4.50 -2.65
CA ASN A 76 15.75 -3.23 -2.37
C ASN A 76 15.04 -2.04 -3.03
N CYS A 77 14.51 -2.21 -4.25
CA CYS A 77 13.75 -1.17 -4.94
C CYS A 77 12.45 -0.85 -4.19
N ILE A 78 11.69 -1.87 -3.81
CA ILE A 78 10.39 -1.69 -3.16
C ILE A 78 10.56 -1.11 -1.74
N LEU A 79 11.57 -1.56 -0.98
CA LEU A 79 11.83 -1.07 0.37
C LEU A 79 12.36 0.38 0.39
N LYS A 80 12.98 0.85 -0.68
CA LYS A 80 13.51 2.22 -0.82
C LYS A 80 12.50 3.20 -1.42
N CYS A 81 11.49 2.71 -2.12
CA CYS A 81 10.37 3.54 -2.54
C CYS A 81 9.56 3.90 -1.28
N GLU A 82 9.84 5.09 -0.72
CA GLU A 82 8.93 5.73 0.23
C GLU A 82 7.53 5.63 -0.33
N VAL A 83 6.71 4.91 0.41
CA VAL A 83 5.45 4.42 -0.11
C VAL A 83 4.55 5.61 -0.37
N VAL A 84 4.14 5.74 -1.63
CA VAL A 84 3.41 6.84 -2.26
C VAL A 84 2.66 7.70 -1.24
N ARG A 85 3.30 8.80 -0.83
CA ARG A 85 2.56 9.98 -0.36
C ARG A 85 1.63 10.35 -1.51
N TYR A 86 0.32 10.25 -1.34
CA TYR A 86 -0.63 10.97 -2.19
C TYR A 86 -0.53 12.47 -1.87
N SER A 87 0.64 13.04 -2.11
CA SER A 87 0.86 14.46 -2.31
C SER A 87 1.99 14.56 -3.33
N ASN A 88 1.73 15.34 -4.37
CA ASN A 88 2.59 15.57 -5.51
C ASN A 88 4.08 15.66 -5.15
N VAL A 89 4.91 15.31 -6.14
CA VAL A 89 6.37 15.52 -6.25
C VAL A 89 7.17 14.22 -6.02
N CYS A 90 7.21 13.36 -7.04
CA CYS A 90 8.50 12.81 -7.46
C CYS A 90 8.98 13.63 -8.66
N GLY A 91 9.39 14.86 -8.37
CA GLY A 91 10.16 15.72 -9.26
C GLY A 91 11.62 15.70 -8.82
N HIS A 92 12.47 15.21 -9.71
CA HIS A 92 13.92 15.40 -9.85
C HIS A 92 14.86 15.15 -8.65
N LYS A 93 15.79 14.21 -8.84
CA LYS A 93 17.10 14.48 -9.49
C LYS A 93 17.58 13.25 -10.23
#